data_AF-A0A948TY60-F1
#
_entry.id   AF-A0A948TY60-F1
#
_cell.length_a   1.000
_cell.length_b   1.000
_cell.length_c   1.000
_cell.angle_alpha   90.00
_cell.angle_beta   90.00
_cell.angle_gamma   90.00
#
_symmetry.space_group_name_H-M   'P 1'
#
loop_
_entity.id
_entity.type
_entity.pdbx_description
1 polymer ?
#
loop_
_entity_poly.entity_id
_entity_poly.type
_entity_poly.pdbx_seq_one_letter_code
_entity_poly.pdbx_strand_id
1 'polypeptide(L)'
;MRREKGFTLIELLVVIAIIGLLSSIVLVSLNSARAKARDARRIADFRNINSAMELYFDNYGRYPPSPNLCCSGGDGGTHNQNFESVMSALVSEGLLSSIPKAPSAGNPYMLYDYGGGNPIGEIFVTYLEGIDSTTVGPYGSCRPFGANWCSNTSPSTAYCICHPY
;
A
#
# COMPACT_ATOMS: atom_id res chain seq x y z
N MET A 1 -14.62 -63.47 14.89
CA MET A 1 -13.88 -62.80 13.80
C MET A 1 -14.63 -61.55 13.40
N ARG A 2 -14.09 -60.35 13.65
CA ARG A 2 -14.66 -59.09 13.14
C ARG A 2 -14.36 -59.01 11.64
N ARG A 3 -15.40 -58.88 10.81
CA ARG A 3 -15.23 -58.57 9.39
C ARG A 3 -14.97 -57.06 9.27
N GLU A 4 -13.75 -56.69 8.95
CA GLU A 4 -13.45 -55.31 8.56
C GLU A 4 -14.08 -55.06 7.18
N LYS A 5 -14.95 -54.05 7.11
CA LYS A 5 -15.55 -53.61 5.84
C LYS A 5 -14.53 -52.75 5.12
N GLY A 6 -14.04 -53.21 3.97
CA GLY A 6 -13.21 -52.40 3.08
C GLY A 6 -14.03 -51.30 2.40
N PHE A 7 -13.40 -50.17 2.12
CA PHE A 7 -13.97 -49.09 1.32
C PHE A 7 -14.29 -49.57 -0.10
N THR A 8 -15.44 -49.16 -0.64
CA THR A 8 -15.77 -49.41 -2.05
C THR A 8 -15.12 -48.36 -2.95
N LEU A 9 -14.82 -48.73 -4.20
CA LEU A 9 -14.28 -47.80 -5.20
C LEU A 9 -15.21 -46.61 -5.45
N ILE A 10 -16.52 -46.83 -5.39
CA ILE A 10 -17.51 -45.77 -5.59
C ILE A 10 -17.55 -44.78 -4.42
N GLU A 11 -17.39 -45.26 -3.18
CA GLU A 11 -17.28 -44.38 -2.01
C GLU A 11 -16.06 -43.47 -2.11
N LEU A 12 -14.91 -44.01 -2.52
CA LEU A 12 -13.70 -43.20 -2.71
C LEU A 12 -13.87 -42.17 -3.84
N LEU A 13 -14.52 -42.56 -4.94
CA LEU A 13 -14.75 -41.68 -6.09
C LEU A 13 -15.67 -40.50 -5.74
N VAL A 14 -16.74 -40.75 -4.98
CA VAL A 14 -17.66 -39.68 -4.55
C VAL A 14 -16.95 -38.70 -3.61
N VAL A 15 -16.07 -39.18 -2.72
CA VAL A 15 -15.33 -38.32 -1.79
C VAL A 15 -14.40 -37.36 -2.51
N ILE A 16 -13.59 -37.85 -3.47
CA ILE A 16 -12.70 -36.97 -4.23
C ILE A 16 -13.47 -35.97 -5.11
N ALA A 17 -14.65 -36.36 -5.61
CA ALA A 17 -15.53 -35.46 -6.36
C ALA A 17 -16.05 -34.31 -5.48
N ILE A 18 -16.49 -34.61 -4.25
CA ILE A 18 -16.95 -33.59 -3.29
C ILE A 18 -15.79 -32.69 -2.84
N ILE A 19 -14.62 -33.25 -2.54
CA ILE A 19 -13.42 -32.46 -2.18
C ILE A 19 -13.03 -31.54 -3.34
N GLY A 20 -13.04 -32.03 -4.58
CA GLY A 20 -12.77 -31.24 -5.77
C GLY A 20 -13.73 -30.05 -5.90
N LEU A 21 -15.04 -30.30 -5.74
CA LEU A 21 -16.06 -29.27 -5.78
C LEU A 21 -15.84 -28.20 -4.69
N LEU A 22 -15.70 -28.61 -3.43
CA LEU A 22 -15.51 -27.68 -2.30
C LEU A 22 -14.20 -26.90 -2.41
N SER A 23 -13.12 -27.54 -2.86
CA SER A 23 -11.81 -26.89 -3.01
C SER A 23 -11.85 -25.73 -4.01
N SER A 24 -12.63 -25.86 -5.10
CA SER A 24 -12.74 -24.81 -6.13
C SER A 24 -13.34 -23.50 -5.57
N ILE A 25 -14.36 -23.59 -4.72
CA ILE A 25 -15.03 -22.45 -4.10
C ILE A 25 -14.10 -21.76 -3.09
N VAL A 26 -13.39 -22.55 -2.29
CA VAL A 26 -12.45 -22.06 -1.28
C VAL A 26 -11.32 -21.24 -1.92
N LEU A 27 -10.77 -21.70 -3.06
CA LEU A 27 -9.67 -21.00 -3.74
C LEU A 27 -10.03 -19.58 -4.18
N VAL A 28 -11.24 -19.37 -4.72
CA VAL A 28 -11.69 -18.04 -5.16
C VAL A 28 -11.84 -17.09 -3.95
N SER A 29 -12.45 -17.56 -2.87
CA SER A 29 -12.62 -16.75 -1.65
C SER A 29 -11.29 -16.38 -0.99
N LEU A 30 -10.32 -17.29 -1.01
CA LEU A 30 -9.00 -17.07 -0.42
C LEU A 30 -8.20 -15.98 -1.14
N ASN A 31 -8.31 -15.87 -2.45
CA ASN A 31 -7.61 -14.84 -3.21
C ASN A 31 -8.08 -13.42 -2.83
N SER A 32 -9.39 -13.22 -2.68
CA SER A 32 -9.95 -11.94 -2.21
C SER A 32 -9.54 -11.63 -0.76
N ALA A 33 -9.57 -12.62 0.13
CA ALA A 33 -9.15 -12.46 1.52
C ALA A 33 -7.68 -12.05 1.64
N ARG A 34 -6.79 -12.64 0.82
CA ARG A 34 -5.37 -12.29 0.76
C ARG A 34 -5.15 -10.86 0.27
N ALA A 35 -5.90 -10.40 -0.74
CA ALA A 35 -5.83 -9.02 -1.22
C ALA A 35 -6.22 -8.02 -0.12
N LYS A 36 -7.35 -8.25 0.56
CA LYS A 36 -7.80 -7.42 1.69
C LYS A 36 -6.79 -7.38 2.84
N ALA A 37 -6.16 -8.51 3.16
CA ALA A 37 -5.13 -8.57 4.19
C ALA A 37 -3.88 -7.75 3.81
N ARG A 38 -3.47 -7.79 2.54
CA ARG A 38 -2.38 -6.94 2.04
C ARG A 38 -2.75 -5.46 2.12
N ASP A 39 -3.96 -5.09 1.74
CA ASP A 39 -4.42 -3.69 1.80
C ASP A 39 -4.49 -3.16 3.22
N ALA A 40 -5.01 -3.94 4.17
CA ALA A 40 -5.00 -3.59 5.58
C ALA A 40 -3.58 -3.32 6.09
N ARG A 41 -2.61 -4.13 5.66
CA ARG A 41 -1.20 -3.90 5.98
C ARG A 41 -0.66 -2.60 5.36
N ARG A 42 -0.96 -2.32 4.09
CA ARG A 42 -0.56 -1.05 3.44
C ARG A 42 -1.08 0.18 4.19
N ILE A 43 -2.35 0.15 4.57
CA ILE A 43 -2.97 1.25 5.31
C ILE A 43 -2.33 1.41 6.69
N ALA A 44 -2.06 0.30 7.40
CA ALA A 44 -1.39 0.35 8.69
C ALA A 44 0.04 0.92 8.58
N ASP A 45 0.80 0.47 7.58
CA ASP A 45 2.16 0.96 7.33
C ASP A 45 2.14 2.47 7.03
N PHE A 46 1.22 2.94 6.18
CA PHE A 46 1.07 4.37 5.88
C PHE A 46 0.68 5.21 7.10
N ARG A 47 -0.20 4.70 7.97
CA ARG A 47 -0.54 5.40 9.23
C ARG A 47 0.67 5.53 10.15
N ASN A 48 1.47 4.48 10.28
CA ASN A 48 2.69 4.50 11.08
C ASN A 48 3.70 5.50 10.51
N ILE A 49 3.88 5.51 9.19
CA ILE A 49 4.72 6.49 8.50
C ILE A 49 4.22 7.91 8.74
N ASN A 50 2.92 8.17 8.59
CA ASN A 50 2.35 9.48 8.85
C ASN A 50 2.65 9.96 10.27
N SER A 51 2.40 9.11 11.27
CA SER A 51 2.73 9.46 12.66
C SER A 51 4.22 9.75 12.86
N ALA A 52 5.11 8.99 12.24
CA ALA A 52 6.56 9.23 12.33
C ALA A 52 6.97 10.54 11.63
N MET A 53 6.36 10.88 10.50
CA MET A 53 6.60 12.14 9.78
C MET A 53 6.17 13.35 10.63
N GLU A 54 4.98 13.30 11.23
CA GLU A 54 4.48 14.37 12.12
C GLU A 54 5.40 14.56 13.34
N LEU A 55 5.86 13.46 13.96
CA LEU A 55 6.83 13.52 15.06
C LEU A 55 8.18 14.12 14.62
N TYR A 56 8.63 13.82 13.40
CA TYR A 56 9.83 14.43 12.84
C TYR A 56 9.63 15.94 12.66
N PHE A 57 8.49 16.36 12.12
CA PHE A 57 8.14 17.77 11.97
C PHE A 57 8.09 18.50 13.32
N ASP A 58 7.49 17.89 14.35
CA ASP A 58 7.46 18.44 15.71
C ASP A 58 8.88 18.65 16.28
N ASN A 59 9.82 17.76 15.98
CA ASN A 59 11.20 17.84 16.45
C ASN A 59 12.06 18.87 15.68
N TYR A 60 11.86 18.98 14.36
CA TYR A 60 12.78 19.69 13.47
C TYR A 60 12.16 20.92 12.76
N GLY A 61 10.85 21.13 12.90
CA GLY A 61 10.09 22.20 12.23
C GLY A 61 10.00 22.04 10.71
N ARG A 62 10.33 20.85 10.18
CA ARG A 62 10.29 20.49 8.75
C ARG A 62 10.21 18.99 8.60
N TYR A 63 9.67 18.51 7.49
CA TYR A 63 9.73 17.09 7.13
C TYR A 63 11.14 16.66 6.70
N PRO A 64 11.48 15.34 6.78
CA PRO A 64 12.78 14.86 6.36
C PRO A 64 13.04 15.21 4.89
N PRO A 65 14.22 15.72 4.54
CA PRO A 65 14.49 16.12 3.16
C PRO A 65 14.57 14.89 2.26
N SER A 66 13.80 14.90 1.17
CA SER A 66 14.05 13.98 0.07
C SER A 66 15.32 14.41 -0.70
N PRO A 67 16.27 13.52 -0.98
CA PRO A 67 17.55 13.88 -1.58
C PRO A 67 17.43 14.47 -3.00
N ASN A 68 16.25 14.40 -3.63
CA ASN A 68 15.97 14.92 -4.96
C ASN A 68 15.18 16.24 -4.98
N LEU A 69 15.06 16.95 -3.83
CA LEU A 69 14.40 18.27 -3.73
C LEU A 69 15.06 19.39 -4.54
N CYS A 70 16.32 19.23 -4.96
CA CYS A 70 17.00 20.28 -5.73
C CYS A 70 17.00 19.98 -7.23
N CYS A 71 16.13 20.71 -7.93
CA CYS A 71 16.30 21.11 -9.32
C CYS A 71 16.25 19.96 -10.35
N SER A 72 15.05 19.62 -10.81
CA SER A 72 14.80 19.38 -12.24
C SER A 72 13.32 19.51 -12.50
N GLY A 73 12.92 20.68 -12.99
CA GLY A 73 11.70 20.81 -13.78
C GLY A 73 11.85 19.92 -15.00
N GLY A 74 11.36 18.70 -14.91
CA GLY A 74 11.43 17.68 -15.94
C GLY A 74 10.46 16.58 -15.57
N ASP A 75 9.34 16.54 -16.28
CA ASP A 75 8.35 15.49 -16.18
C ASP A 75 9.01 14.14 -16.48
N GLY A 76 8.96 13.23 -15.50
CA GLY A 76 9.16 11.80 -15.74
C GLY A 76 10.55 11.27 -15.43
N GLY A 77 10.63 10.52 -14.34
CA GLY A 77 11.55 9.38 -14.26
C GLY A 77 12.42 9.33 -13.02
N THR A 78 11.82 9.00 -11.87
CA THR A 78 12.14 7.82 -11.02
C THR A 78 11.49 8.01 -9.63
N HIS A 79 10.20 7.73 -9.56
CA HIS A 79 9.36 8.09 -8.41
C HIS A 79 9.28 7.03 -7.29
N ASN A 80 10.20 6.05 -7.30
CA ASN A 80 10.38 5.09 -6.22
C ASN A 80 11.63 5.37 -5.37
N GLN A 81 12.41 6.41 -5.69
CA GLN A 81 13.76 6.60 -5.13
C GLN A 81 13.79 7.44 -3.85
N ASN A 82 12.72 8.17 -3.54
CA ASN A 82 12.69 9.01 -2.34
C ASN A 82 12.11 8.30 -1.12
N PHE A 83 11.28 7.26 -1.32
CA PHE A 83 10.65 6.55 -0.19
C PHE A 83 11.69 5.95 0.76
N GLU A 84 12.61 5.13 0.25
CA GLU A 84 13.62 4.50 1.11
C GLU A 84 14.53 5.53 1.78
N SER A 85 14.87 6.61 1.08
CA SER A 85 15.70 7.70 1.60
C SER A 85 15.02 8.43 2.77
N VAL A 86 13.76 8.86 2.61
CA VAL A 86 12.98 9.51 3.66
C VAL A 86 12.73 8.55 4.82
N MET A 87 12.40 7.29 4.55
CA MET A 87 12.23 6.28 5.60
C MET A 87 13.53 5.99 6.34
N SER A 88 14.68 6.04 5.67
CA SER A 88 15.98 5.85 6.31
C SER A 88 16.29 6.96 7.32
N ALA A 89 15.88 8.20 7.03
CA ALA A 89 15.99 9.32 7.97
C ALA A 89 15.09 9.11 9.21
N LEU A 90 13.84 8.68 9.01
CA LEU A 90 12.96 8.35 10.13
C LEU A 90 13.48 7.19 10.99
N VAL A 91 14.12 6.20 10.36
CA VAL A 91 14.75 5.07 11.07
C VAL A 91 16.01 5.53 11.82
N SER A 92 16.83 6.40 11.24
CA SER A 92 18.03 6.92 11.94
C SER A 92 17.68 7.77 13.15
N GLU A 93 16.53 8.46 13.12
CA GLU A 93 15.97 9.20 14.25
C GLU A 93 15.25 8.30 15.27
N GLY A 94 15.11 6.99 15.00
CA GLY A 94 14.40 6.05 15.88
C GLY A 94 12.88 6.23 15.89
N LEU A 95 12.32 7.01 14.96
CA LEU A 95 10.88 7.22 14.80
C LEU A 95 10.20 6.03 14.10
N LEU A 96 10.97 5.27 13.32
CA LEU A 96 10.56 3.98 12.75
C LEU A 96 11.55 2.88 13.15
N SER A 97 11.04 1.67 13.39
CA SER A 97 11.87 0.51 13.73
C SER A 97 12.57 -0.12 12.53
N SER A 98 12.00 0.03 11.33
CA SER A 98 12.54 -0.44 10.06
C SER A 98 11.80 0.22 8.91
N ILE A 99 12.40 0.20 7.71
CA ILE A 99 11.76 0.70 6.49
C ILE A 99 10.60 -0.25 6.11
N PRO A 100 9.34 0.22 6.08
CA PRO A 100 8.22 -0.61 5.70
C PRO A 100 8.33 -1.06 4.25
N LYS A 101 8.07 -2.36 3.99
CA LYS A 101 8.11 -2.94 2.65
C LYS A 101 6.72 -3.35 2.19
N ALA A 102 6.38 -2.95 0.97
CA ALA A 102 5.10 -3.28 0.36
C ALA A 102 4.83 -4.81 0.33
N PRO A 103 3.60 -5.27 0.63
CA PRO A 103 3.27 -6.70 0.64
C PRO A 103 3.31 -7.39 -0.72
N SER A 104 3.29 -6.63 -1.82
CA SER A 104 3.41 -7.16 -3.18
C SER A 104 4.20 -6.21 -4.07
N ALA A 105 4.96 -6.76 -5.02
CA ALA A 105 5.79 -5.98 -5.94
C ALA A 105 4.96 -5.16 -6.95
N GLY A 106 3.71 -5.58 -7.22
CA GLY A 106 2.82 -4.89 -8.16
C GLY A 106 2.28 -3.56 -7.63
N ASN A 107 2.29 -3.35 -6.31
CA ASN A 107 1.79 -2.14 -5.67
C ASN A 107 2.82 -1.65 -4.62
N PRO A 108 3.92 -1.02 -5.07
CA PRO A 108 4.97 -0.53 -4.20
C PRO A 108 4.53 0.71 -3.41
N TYR A 109 5.29 1.01 -2.34
CA TYR A 109 5.20 2.30 -1.65
C TYR A 109 6.03 3.32 -2.40
N MET A 110 5.43 4.48 -2.64
CA MET A 110 6.05 5.53 -3.43
C MET A 110 5.93 6.85 -2.67
N LEU A 111 6.93 7.71 -2.84
CA LEU A 111 6.92 9.08 -2.35
C LEU A 111 7.25 9.98 -3.54
N TYR A 112 6.41 11.00 -3.72
CA TYR A 112 6.60 12.02 -4.74
C TYR A 112 6.65 13.37 -4.05
N ASP A 113 7.65 14.17 -4.39
CA ASP A 113 7.60 15.60 -4.11
C ASP A 113 6.66 16.27 -5.13
N TYR A 114 5.93 17.28 -4.69
CA TYR A 114 5.10 18.10 -5.56
C TYR A 114 5.32 19.59 -5.27
N GLY A 115 5.29 20.39 -6.34
CA GLY A 115 5.39 21.84 -6.25
C GLY A 115 6.43 22.42 -7.21
N GLY A 116 5.97 23.01 -8.30
CA GLY A 116 6.72 24.01 -9.08
C GLY A 116 6.53 25.44 -8.53
N GLY A 117 6.05 25.58 -7.29
CA GLY A 117 5.70 26.83 -6.61
C GLY A 117 5.33 26.59 -5.14
N ASN A 118 5.00 27.66 -4.40
CA ASN A 118 4.63 27.61 -2.97
C ASN A 118 3.12 27.29 -2.78
N PRO A 119 2.75 26.32 -1.93
CA PRO A 119 3.61 25.45 -1.12
C PRO A 119 4.14 24.24 -1.91
N ILE A 120 5.39 23.89 -1.62
CA ILE A 120 5.97 22.58 -1.93
C ILE A 120 5.44 21.56 -0.91
N GLY A 121 5.34 20.28 -1.27
CA GLY A 121 4.99 19.21 -0.33
C GLY A 121 5.40 17.83 -0.81
N GLU A 122 5.16 16.82 0.01
CA GLU A 122 5.35 15.41 -0.34
C GLU A 122 4.02 14.66 -0.33
N ILE A 123 3.88 13.69 -1.24
CA ILE A 123 2.76 12.76 -1.29
C ILE A 123 3.28 11.32 -1.26
N PHE A 124 2.86 10.58 -0.25
CA PHE A 124 3.01 9.14 -0.17
C PHE A 124 1.86 8.48 -0.92
N VAL A 125 2.15 7.50 -1.78
CA VAL A 125 1.15 6.81 -2.59
C VAL A 125 1.40 5.30 -2.61
N THR A 126 0.33 4.53 -2.50
CA THR A 126 0.29 3.10 -2.81
C THR A 126 -1.03 2.76 -3.50
N TYR A 127 -1.09 1.64 -4.21
CA TYR A 127 -2.35 1.14 -4.78
C TYR A 127 -2.91 0.00 -3.94
N LEU A 128 -4.23 0.00 -3.75
CA LEU A 128 -4.97 -1.03 -3.05
C LEU A 128 -5.55 -2.03 -4.05
N GLU A 129 -5.58 -3.30 -3.66
CA GLU A 129 -5.96 -4.42 -4.54
C GLU A 129 -7.44 -4.77 -4.46
N GLY A 130 -8.11 -4.47 -3.35
CA GLY A 130 -9.47 -4.91 -3.04
C GLY A 130 -10.48 -3.80 -2.82
N ILE A 131 -10.16 -2.54 -3.14
CA ILE A 131 -11.07 -1.39 -2.95
C ILE A 131 -11.42 -0.73 -4.27
N ASP A 132 -12.72 -0.67 -4.58
CA ASP A 132 -13.26 0.14 -5.67
C ASP A 132 -13.35 1.60 -5.21
N SER A 133 -12.32 2.39 -5.52
CA SER A 133 -12.35 3.84 -5.77
C SER A 133 -12.89 4.83 -4.72
N THR A 134 -13.53 4.43 -3.61
CA THR A 134 -14.45 5.33 -2.88
C THR A 134 -14.16 5.48 -1.39
N THR A 135 -13.04 4.99 -0.88
CA THR A 135 -12.83 4.90 0.58
C THR A 135 -11.46 5.33 1.07
N VAL A 136 -10.86 6.35 0.45
CA VAL A 136 -9.65 6.97 0.99
C VAL A 136 -9.84 8.47 1.19
N GLY A 137 -9.98 8.88 2.46
CA GLY A 137 -9.85 10.27 2.90
C GLY A 137 -8.83 10.36 4.07
N PRO A 138 -8.35 11.57 4.43
CA PRO A 138 -9.02 12.84 4.21
C PRO A 138 -8.54 13.58 2.96
N TYR A 139 -9.53 14.07 2.23
CA TYR A 139 -9.40 14.99 1.11
C TYR A 139 -8.80 16.32 1.57
N GLY A 140 -7.49 16.43 1.50
CA GLY A 140 -6.74 17.68 1.64
C GLY A 140 -6.01 18.01 0.36
N SER A 141 -6.71 18.13 -0.78
CA SER A 141 -6.25 18.73 -2.04
C SER A 141 -4.73 18.66 -2.34
N CYS A 142 -4.14 17.47 -2.32
CA CYS A 142 -2.78 17.28 -2.82
C CYS A 142 -2.92 17.10 -4.32
N ARG A 143 -2.70 18.17 -5.08
CA ARG A 143 -2.76 18.11 -6.55
C ARG A 143 -1.34 18.18 -7.10
N PRO A 144 -0.59 17.05 -7.14
CA PRO A 144 0.59 16.99 -7.97
C PRO A 144 0.14 17.15 -9.44
N PHE A 145 0.82 18.02 -10.18
CA PHE A 145 0.49 18.43 -11.54
C PHE A 145 0.01 17.28 -12.44
N GLY A 146 -1.09 17.47 -13.16
CA GLY A 146 -1.54 16.64 -14.29
C GLY A 146 -2.04 15.21 -14.00
N ALA A 147 -1.69 14.61 -12.85
CA ALA A 147 -2.10 13.25 -12.48
C ALA A 147 -3.23 13.26 -11.44
N ASN A 148 -4.35 12.59 -11.72
CA ASN A 148 -5.56 12.55 -10.88
C ASN A 148 -5.46 11.58 -9.67
N TRP A 149 -4.26 11.24 -9.18
CA TRP A 149 -4.13 10.34 -8.03
C TRP A 149 -4.79 10.92 -6.79
N CYS A 150 -5.62 10.11 -6.13
CA CYS A 150 -6.38 10.54 -4.96
C CYS A 150 -7.22 11.81 -5.18
N SER A 151 -7.65 12.04 -6.43
CA SER A 151 -8.60 13.11 -6.76
C SER A 151 -10.04 12.70 -6.45
N ASN A 152 -10.86 13.67 -6.03
CA ASN A 152 -12.30 13.49 -5.81
C ASN A 152 -13.07 13.40 -7.14
N THR A 153 -12.40 13.71 -8.25
CA THR A 153 -12.98 13.85 -9.59
C THR A 153 -12.75 12.63 -10.47
N SER A 154 -11.90 11.69 -10.06
CA SER A 154 -11.65 10.46 -10.79
C SER A 154 -11.45 9.29 -9.82
N PRO A 155 -12.29 8.25 -9.91
CA PRO A 155 -12.05 6.96 -9.28
C PRO A 155 -10.60 6.49 -9.39
N SER A 156 -9.92 6.26 -8.27
CA SER A 156 -8.60 5.62 -8.27
C SER A 156 -8.46 4.64 -7.10
N THR A 157 -7.74 3.55 -7.31
CA THR A 157 -7.36 2.59 -6.25
C THR A 157 -6.18 3.10 -5.41
N ALA A 158 -5.74 4.34 -5.64
CA ALA A 158 -4.64 4.94 -4.93
C ALA A 158 -5.05 5.30 -3.49
N TYR A 159 -4.16 5.00 -2.56
CA TYR A 159 -4.20 5.44 -1.17
C TYR A 159 -3.06 6.44 -0.98
N CYS A 160 -3.41 7.67 -0.62
CA CYS A 160 -2.43 8.75 -0.48
C CYS A 160 -2.48 9.41 0.89
N ILE A 161 -1.32 9.89 1.33
CA ILE A 161 -1.12 10.78 2.48
C ILE A 161 -0.19 11.89 2.02
N CYS A 162 -0.44 13.13 2.45
CA CYS A 162 0.35 14.27 2.02
C CYS A 162 0.77 15.13 3.19
N HIS A 163 1.95 15.72 3.04
CA HIS A 163 2.59 16.55 4.03
C HIS A 163 2.99 17.87 3.36
N PRO A 164 2.41 19.01 3.79
CA PRO A 164 2.86 20.32 3.32
C PRO A 164 4.22 20.67 3.96
N TYR A 165 5.18 21.18 3.19
CA TYR A 165 6.43 21.69 3.76
C TYR A 165 6.24 23.04 4.48
#